data_AF-A0A9W4SAE6-F1
#
_entry.id   AF-A0A9W4SAE6-F1
#
_cell.length_a   1.000
_cell.length_b   1.000
_cell.length_c   1.000
_cell.angle_alpha   90.00
_cell.angle_beta   90.00
_cell.angle_gamma   90.00
#
_symmetry.space_group_name_H-M   'P 1'
#
loop_
_entity.id
_entity.type
_entity.pdbx_description
1 polymer ?
#
loop_
_entity_poly.entity_id
_entity_poly.type
_entity_poly.pdbx_seq_one_letter_code
_entity_poly.pdbx_strand_id
1 'polypeptide(L)'
;MLALEEQTRELFARAVGAVKSGQGVADLHGLDTLSIFLCSALSKKYAHPSSDIINVLAGIDHVDTVFTDFVGALDLIIRSGKSLELRQKAVEVVLAVTAGAYQTSLLTYFIQRDLFPAVMKFIQDADSTQRILYPFTLLGLLANYNKFEFQNPYQMRLNDFVNEATIRKIIRCVGETCQSLRTQYVDVQEDLPEGWTLNGTLRMMGLGVVARGPKPEKKPVYDAETMKTMFTNLPGEEAAVLLATYDFTHANKLFCFNLATLPAEKGAEQPLAAFTSLTSYLLQHAHLSERTTHYSHLNLMVFRLLIEDPVLCKRICSDE
;
A
#
# COMPACT_ATOMS: atom_id res chain seq x y z
N MET A 1 6.40 15.03 -24.72
CA MET A 1 7.31 15.06 -23.56
C MET A 1 8.75 14.93 -24.03
N LEU A 2 9.05 13.96 -24.89
CA LEU A 2 10.34 13.86 -25.57
C LEU A 2 10.75 15.14 -26.31
N ALA A 3 9.80 15.84 -26.96
CA ALA A 3 10.07 17.14 -27.59
C ALA A 3 10.41 18.31 -26.63
N LEU A 4 10.28 18.11 -25.32
CA LEU A 4 10.60 19.10 -24.28
C LEU A 4 11.63 18.54 -23.29
N GLU A 5 12.48 17.64 -23.76
CA GLU A 5 13.39 16.87 -22.89
C GLU A 5 14.37 17.77 -22.12
N GLU A 6 14.85 18.87 -22.71
CA GLU A 6 15.73 19.80 -22.01
C GLU A 6 15.04 20.46 -20.81
N GLN A 7 13.79 20.92 -21.00
CA GLN A 7 13.03 21.55 -19.94
C GLN A 7 12.63 20.55 -18.85
N THR A 8 12.32 19.31 -19.23
CA THR A 8 11.98 18.26 -18.24
C THR A 8 13.20 17.82 -17.44
N ARG A 9 14.36 17.68 -18.08
CA ARG A 9 15.65 17.40 -17.41
C ARG A 9 16.02 18.52 -16.45
N GLU A 10 15.90 19.77 -16.89
CA GLU A 10 16.21 20.93 -16.05
C GLU A 10 15.28 21.02 -14.84
N LEU A 11 13.98 20.80 -15.04
CA LEU A 11 13.00 20.75 -13.96
C LEU A 11 13.36 19.65 -12.93
N PHE A 12 13.66 18.44 -13.41
CA PHE A 12 14.04 17.33 -12.55
C PHE A 12 15.31 17.64 -11.76
N ALA A 13 16.39 18.07 -12.44
CA ALA A 13 17.66 18.39 -11.80
C ALA A 13 17.53 19.52 -10.75
N ARG A 14 16.78 20.59 -11.06
CA ARG A 14 16.54 21.69 -10.11
C ARG A 14 15.73 21.22 -8.90
N ALA A 15 14.72 20.37 -9.09
CA ALA A 15 13.93 19.84 -7.99
C ALA A 15 14.77 18.91 -7.10
N VAL A 16 15.60 18.02 -7.68
CA VAL A 16 16.56 17.21 -6.91
C VAL A 16 17.55 18.09 -6.15
N GLY A 17 18.06 19.17 -6.77
CA GLY A 17 18.92 20.15 -6.13
C GLY A 17 18.25 20.84 -4.93
N ALA A 18 16.98 21.23 -5.06
CA ALA A 18 16.20 21.83 -3.98
C ALA A 18 16.03 20.85 -2.81
N VAL A 19 15.70 19.59 -3.10
CA VAL A 19 15.61 18.51 -2.11
C VAL A 19 16.93 18.29 -1.37
N LYS A 20 18.07 18.30 -2.08
CA LYS A 20 19.40 18.18 -1.47
C LYS A 20 19.79 19.38 -0.61
N SER A 21 19.35 20.58 -0.98
CA SER A 21 19.73 21.82 -0.28
C SER A 21 19.16 21.88 1.15
N GLY A 22 17.97 21.31 1.39
CA GLY A 22 17.31 21.27 2.69
C GLY A 22 16.97 22.66 3.28
N GLN A 23 17.06 23.73 2.50
CA GLN A 23 16.89 25.10 3.00
C GLN A 23 15.40 25.46 3.13
N GLY A 24 14.96 25.74 4.35
CA GLY A 24 13.60 26.22 4.63
C GLY A 24 12.53 25.21 4.19
N VAL A 25 11.63 25.65 3.29
CA VAL A 25 10.54 24.84 2.70
C VAL A 25 10.87 24.34 1.28
N ALA A 26 12.06 24.62 0.76
CA ALA A 26 12.43 24.28 -0.61
C ALA A 26 12.49 22.77 -0.85
N ASP A 27 12.83 21.99 0.18
CA ASP A 27 12.84 20.53 0.12
C ASP A 27 11.43 19.95 -0.01
N LEU A 28 10.46 20.44 0.77
CA LEU A 28 9.05 20.06 0.65
C LEU A 28 8.49 20.36 -0.74
N HIS A 29 8.66 21.59 -1.23
CA HIS A 29 8.18 21.96 -2.57
C HIS A 29 8.91 21.21 -3.68
N GLY A 30 10.19 20.90 -3.48
CA GLY A 30 10.96 20.05 -4.38
C GLY A 30 10.36 18.65 -4.48
N LEU A 31 10.00 18.03 -3.35
CA LEU A 31 9.35 16.73 -3.32
C LEU A 31 7.94 16.74 -3.95
N ASP A 32 7.13 17.77 -3.68
CA ASP A 32 5.81 17.91 -4.33
C ASP A 32 5.93 18.04 -5.85
N THR A 33 6.89 18.86 -6.31
CA THR A 33 7.19 19.03 -7.73
C THR A 33 7.63 17.71 -8.36
N LEU A 34 8.53 16.99 -7.70
CA LEU A 34 8.98 15.68 -8.15
C LEU A 34 7.83 14.68 -8.22
N SER A 35 6.98 14.62 -7.21
CA SER A 35 5.84 13.71 -7.19
C SER A 35 4.89 13.96 -8.36
N ILE A 36 4.47 15.22 -8.56
CA ILE A 36 3.55 15.59 -9.65
C ILE A 36 4.19 15.32 -11.01
N PHE A 37 5.45 15.72 -11.18
CA PHE A 37 6.18 15.55 -12.42
C PHE A 37 6.37 14.07 -12.76
N LEU A 38 6.81 13.25 -11.81
CA LEU A 38 7.06 11.83 -12.02
C LEU A 38 5.77 11.05 -12.27
N CYS A 39 4.69 11.32 -11.52
CA CYS A 39 3.37 10.74 -11.83
C CYS A 39 2.92 11.09 -13.25
N SER A 40 3.15 12.32 -13.70
CA SER A 40 2.77 12.78 -15.05
C SER A 40 3.68 12.27 -16.16
N ALA A 41 4.97 12.08 -15.87
CA ALA A 41 5.95 11.58 -16.81
C ALA A 41 5.77 10.08 -17.01
N LEU A 42 5.79 9.32 -15.92
CA LEU A 42 5.83 7.86 -15.94
C LEU A 42 4.48 7.21 -16.32
N SER A 43 3.37 7.93 -16.20
CA SER A 43 2.06 7.46 -16.67
C SER A 43 1.90 7.48 -18.20
N LYS A 44 2.83 8.12 -18.93
CA LYS A 44 2.76 8.19 -20.39
C LYS A 44 3.23 6.90 -21.03
N LYS A 45 2.64 6.59 -22.19
CA LYS A 45 3.09 5.48 -23.03
C LYS A 45 4.30 5.92 -23.84
N TYR A 46 5.39 5.20 -23.67
CA TYR A 46 6.65 5.38 -24.39
C TYR A 46 6.87 4.22 -25.35
N ALA A 47 7.52 4.48 -26.49
CA ALA A 47 7.83 3.43 -27.46
C ALA A 47 8.93 2.50 -26.91
N HIS A 48 9.90 3.10 -26.23
CA HIS A 48 10.98 2.39 -25.54
C HIS A 48 11.04 2.88 -24.09
N PRO A 49 10.22 2.29 -23.18
CA PRO A 49 10.05 2.81 -21.82
C PRO A 49 11.36 3.09 -21.07
N SER A 50 12.32 2.16 -21.10
CA SER A 50 13.60 2.35 -20.41
C SER A 50 14.38 3.56 -20.95
N SER A 51 14.63 3.64 -22.26
CA SER A 51 15.44 4.74 -22.83
C SER A 51 14.70 6.07 -22.87
N ASP A 52 13.41 6.08 -23.19
CA ASP A 52 12.64 7.30 -23.35
C ASP A 52 12.41 8.00 -22.01
N ILE A 53 12.15 7.23 -20.94
CA ILE A 53 12.03 7.77 -19.59
C ILE A 53 13.38 8.32 -19.11
N ILE A 54 14.47 7.58 -19.35
CA ILE A 54 15.83 8.06 -19.03
C ILE A 54 16.10 9.38 -19.75
N ASN A 55 15.77 9.47 -21.04
CA ASN A 55 15.93 10.69 -21.81
C ASN A 55 15.09 11.84 -21.25
N VAL A 56 13.86 11.62 -20.81
CA VAL A 56 13.01 12.67 -20.23
C VAL A 56 13.53 13.17 -18.87
N LEU A 57 14.13 12.28 -18.06
CA LEU A 57 14.48 12.58 -16.67
C LEU A 57 15.91 13.10 -16.49
N ALA A 58 16.89 12.46 -17.13
CA ALA A 58 18.30 12.73 -16.88
C ALA A 58 19.15 12.85 -18.16
N GLY A 59 18.72 12.25 -19.26
CA GLY A 59 19.57 12.00 -20.42
C GLY A 59 20.44 10.75 -20.22
N ILE A 60 20.71 10.02 -21.31
CA ILE A 60 21.43 8.75 -21.25
C ILE A 60 22.85 8.91 -20.66
N ASP A 61 23.54 10.00 -21.00
CA ASP A 61 24.94 10.22 -20.59
C ASP A 61 25.12 10.56 -19.11
N HIS A 62 24.03 10.96 -18.42
CA HIS A 62 24.09 11.47 -17.05
C HIS A 62 23.18 10.71 -16.08
N VAL A 63 22.50 9.68 -16.56
CA VAL A 63 21.50 8.94 -15.78
C VAL A 63 22.10 8.37 -14.49
N ASP A 64 23.28 7.77 -14.54
CA ASP A 64 23.90 7.15 -13.37
C ASP A 64 24.14 8.17 -12.25
N THR A 65 24.74 9.31 -12.60
CA THR A 65 25.04 10.38 -11.64
C THR A 65 23.75 10.97 -11.08
N VAL A 66 22.80 11.31 -11.94
CA VAL A 66 21.55 11.98 -11.55
C VAL A 66 20.69 11.07 -10.68
N PHE A 67 20.52 9.79 -11.05
CA PHE A 67 19.72 8.85 -10.28
C PHE A 67 20.40 8.42 -8.98
N THR A 68 21.72 8.25 -8.96
CA THR A 68 22.44 7.95 -7.72
C THR A 68 22.27 9.09 -6.71
N ASP A 69 22.39 10.34 -7.17
CA ASP A 69 22.15 11.52 -6.35
C ASP A 69 20.70 11.62 -5.85
N PHE A 70 19.75 11.37 -6.75
CA PHE A 70 18.33 11.40 -6.45
C PHE A 70 17.93 10.36 -5.40
N VAL A 71 18.30 9.10 -5.61
CA VAL A 71 17.98 8.00 -4.67
C VAL A 71 18.71 8.21 -3.34
N GLY A 72 19.96 8.69 -3.38
CA GLY A 72 20.73 9.04 -2.18
C GLY A 72 20.07 10.15 -1.35
N ALA A 73 19.54 11.19 -1.99
CA ALA A 73 18.81 12.27 -1.32
C ALA A 73 17.51 11.75 -0.66
N LEU A 74 16.74 10.93 -1.37
CA LEU A 74 15.51 10.35 -0.85
C LEU A 74 15.78 9.40 0.33
N ASP A 75 16.80 8.54 0.24
CA ASP A 75 17.23 7.68 1.35
C ASP A 75 17.51 8.49 2.63
N LEU A 76 18.31 9.55 2.51
CA LEU A 76 18.67 10.41 3.64
C LEU A 76 17.44 11.09 4.26
N ILE A 77 16.53 11.59 3.41
CA ILE A 77 15.31 12.23 3.87
C ILE A 77 14.41 11.21 4.55
N ILE A 78 14.11 10.06 3.94
CA ILE A 78 13.24 9.03 4.54
C ILE A 78 13.81 8.56 5.89
N ARG A 79 15.13 8.46 6.02
CA ARG A 79 15.80 8.00 7.24
C ARG A 79 15.84 9.03 8.37
N SER A 80 16.00 10.31 8.05
CA SER A 80 16.35 11.34 9.05
C SER A 80 15.86 12.76 8.73
N GLY A 81 14.87 12.89 7.85
CA GLY A 81 14.25 14.18 7.55
C GLY A 81 13.69 14.87 8.79
N LYS A 82 13.69 16.21 8.77
CA LYS A 82 13.35 17.07 9.91
C LYS A 82 11.92 16.91 10.45
N SER A 83 10.99 16.38 9.64
CA SER A 83 9.61 16.12 10.02
C SER A 83 9.09 14.82 9.41
N LEU A 84 8.09 14.18 10.04
CA LEU A 84 7.43 13.00 9.48
C LEU A 84 6.72 13.31 8.16
N GLU A 85 6.24 14.53 7.97
CA GLU A 85 5.63 14.98 6.71
C GLU A 85 6.64 15.00 5.56
N LEU A 86 7.83 15.58 5.76
CA LEU A 86 8.87 15.58 4.74
C LEU A 86 9.30 14.15 4.38
N ARG A 87 9.43 13.30 5.39
CA ARG A 87 9.78 11.87 5.21
C ARG A 87 8.70 11.14 4.42
N GLN A 88 7.43 11.37 4.74
CA GLN A 88 6.28 10.81 4.03
C GLN A 88 6.26 11.23 2.55
N LYS A 89 6.48 12.52 2.26
CA LYS A 89 6.57 13.03 0.88
C LYS A 89 7.70 12.38 0.09
N ALA A 90 8.84 12.13 0.73
CA ALA A 90 9.93 11.41 0.09
C ALA A 90 9.55 9.95 -0.22
N VAL A 91 8.85 9.26 0.68
CA VAL A 91 8.31 7.91 0.41
C VAL A 91 7.33 7.93 -0.77
N GLU A 92 6.45 8.93 -0.84
CA GLU A 92 5.50 9.08 -1.96
C GLU A 92 6.21 9.26 -3.31
N VAL A 93 7.28 10.07 -3.35
CA VAL A 93 8.11 10.22 -4.54
C VAL A 93 8.74 8.88 -4.94
N VAL A 94 9.33 8.13 -4.00
CA VAL A 94 9.90 6.82 -4.30
C VAL A 94 8.83 5.85 -4.81
N LEU A 95 7.65 5.84 -4.18
CA LEU A 95 6.53 5.00 -4.57
C LEU A 95 6.04 5.33 -5.99
N ALA A 96 5.92 6.61 -6.33
CA ALA A 96 5.55 7.07 -7.67
C ALA A 96 6.55 6.59 -8.73
N VAL A 97 7.85 6.67 -8.46
CA VAL A 97 8.89 6.16 -9.37
C VAL A 97 8.84 4.64 -9.48
N THR A 98 8.71 3.95 -8.34
CA THR A 98 8.71 2.49 -8.30
C THR A 98 7.50 1.91 -9.04
N ALA A 99 6.32 2.52 -8.88
CA ALA A 99 5.10 2.09 -9.57
C ALA A 99 5.13 2.46 -11.06
N GLY A 100 5.54 3.69 -11.40
CA GLY A 100 5.50 4.18 -12.78
C GLY A 100 6.64 3.66 -13.67
N ALA A 101 7.80 3.36 -13.10
CA ALA A 101 8.98 2.89 -13.83
C ALA A 101 9.29 1.40 -13.58
N TYR A 102 8.33 0.63 -13.05
CA TYR A 102 8.55 -0.75 -12.56
C TYR A 102 9.24 -1.69 -13.57
N GLN A 103 8.91 -1.55 -14.85
CA GLN A 103 9.46 -2.40 -15.93
C GLN A 103 10.76 -1.85 -16.55
N THR A 104 11.39 -0.84 -15.92
CA THR A 104 12.59 -0.18 -16.44
C THR A 104 13.83 -0.53 -15.61
N SER A 105 15.00 -0.17 -16.13
CA SER A 105 16.28 -0.27 -15.42
C SER A 105 16.45 0.76 -14.30
N LEU A 106 15.56 1.74 -14.16
CA LEU A 106 15.67 2.78 -13.13
C LEU A 106 15.50 2.24 -11.71
N LEU A 107 14.77 1.13 -11.54
CA LEU A 107 14.61 0.50 -10.23
C LEU A 107 15.93 -0.11 -9.71
N THR A 108 16.88 -0.43 -10.60
CA THR A 108 18.20 -0.94 -10.21
C THR A 108 18.95 0.01 -9.26
N TYR A 109 18.80 1.33 -9.41
CA TYR A 109 19.41 2.29 -8.48
C TYR A 109 18.84 2.18 -7.05
N PHE A 110 17.53 1.89 -6.92
CA PHE A 110 16.88 1.64 -5.63
C PHE A 110 17.27 0.29 -5.03
N ILE A 111 17.53 -0.71 -5.87
CA ILE A 111 18.08 -2.00 -5.45
C ILE A 111 19.49 -1.83 -4.90
N GLN A 112 20.36 -1.13 -5.62
CA GLN A 112 21.75 -0.90 -5.23
C GLN A 112 21.88 -0.04 -3.97
N ARG A 113 21.00 0.96 -3.77
CA ARG A 113 21.06 1.83 -2.59
C ARG A 113 20.57 1.17 -1.31
N ASP A 114 19.68 0.17 -1.40
CA ASP A 114 18.99 -0.47 -0.27
C ASP A 114 18.26 0.55 0.63
N LEU A 115 17.03 0.93 0.23
CA LEU A 115 16.17 1.81 1.02
C LEU A 115 15.49 1.11 2.20
N PHE A 116 15.63 -0.21 2.34
CA PHE A 116 14.93 -0.98 3.38
C PHE A 116 15.14 -0.40 4.79
N PRO A 117 16.38 -0.07 5.23
CA PRO A 117 16.60 0.46 6.58
C PRO A 117 15.93 1.82 6.80
N ALA A 118 15.94 2.69 5.78
CA ALA A 118 15.33 4.01 5.87
C ALA A 118 13.80 3.90 5.99
N VAL A 119 13.19 3.07 5.15
CA VAL A 119 11.73 2.86 5.12
C VAL A 119 11.26 2.19 6.41
N MET A 120 11.95 1.15 6.90
CA MET A 120 11.58 0.51 8.17
C MET A 120 11.72 1.45 9.36
N LYS A 121 12.75 2.31 9.37
CA LYS A 121 12.89 3.35 10.39
C LYS A 121 11.73 4.35 10.34
N PHE A 122 11.27 4.74 9.15
CA PHE A 122 10.08 5.59 9.01
C PHE A 122 8.82 4.92 9.56
N ILE A 123 8.58 3.65 9.24
CA ILE A 123 7.44 2.89 9.78
C ILE A 123 7.52 2.79 11.32
N GLN A 124 8.71 2.58 11.86
CA GLN A 124 8.94 2.55 13.30
C GLN A 124 8.58 3.89 13.97
N ASP A 125 9.00 5.00 13.37
CA ASP A 125 8.77 6.36 13.87
C ASP A 125 7.34 6.88 13.61
N ALA A 126 6.58 6.22 12.73
CA ALA A 126 5.22 6.64 12.37
C ALA A 126 4.29 6.68 13.58
N ASP A 127 3.52 7.76 13.66
CA ASP A 127 2.54 8.09 14.70
C ASP A 127 1.13 7.57 14.38
N SER A 128 0.84 7.29 13.11
CA SER A 128 -0.43 6.72 12.65
C SER A 128 -0.23 5.61 11.63
N THR A 129 -1.19 4.69 11.56
CA THR A 129 -1.27 3.61 10.57
C THR A 129 -1.42 4.12 9.14
N GLN A 130 -2.08 5.26 8.94
CA GLN A 130 -2.24 5.90 7.63
C GLN A 130 -0.88 6.21 6.98
N ARG A 131 0.12 6.64 7.77
CA ARG A 131 1.47 6.89 7.27
C ARG A 131 2.24 5.61 6.94
N ILE A 132 1.79 4.45 7.41
CA ILE A 132 2.49 3.16 7.20
C ILE A 132 2.10 2.52 5.86
N LEU A 133 0.95 2.86 5.30
CA LEU A 133 0.42 2.21 4.09
C LEU A 133 1.37 2.30 2.89
N TYR A 134 1.79 3.51 2.53
CA TYR A 134 2.69 3.75 1.40
C TYR A 134 4.11 3.21 1.58
N PRO A 135 4.82 3.42 2.72
CA PRO A 135 6.14 2.82 2.91
C PRO A 135 6.09 1.30 2.91
N PHE A 136 5.04 0.69 3.48
CA PHE A 136 4.90 -0.76 3.46
C PHE A 136 4.62 -1.30 2.06
N THR A 137 3.73 -0.65 1.30
CA THR A 137 3.45 -0.98 -0.10
C THR A 137 4.71 -0.86 -0.97
N LEU A 138 5.50 0.20 -0.75
CA LEU A 138 6.77 0.42 -1.44
C LEU A 138 7.74 -0.76 -1.23
N LEU A 139 7.87 -1.27 0.01
CA LEU A 139 8.71 -2.43 0.29
C LEU A 139 8.25 -3.68 -0.47
N GLY A 140 6.94 -3.92 -0.55
CA GLY A 140 6.39 -5.01 -1.35
C GLY A 140 6.75 -4.90 -2.84
N LEU A 141 6.62 -3.70 -3.43
CA LEU A 141 7.00 -3.48 -4.83
C LEU A 141 8.50 -3.71 -5.06
N LEU A 142 9.36 -3.15 -4.20
CA LEU A 142 10.81 -3.32 -4.32
C LEU A 142 11.24 -4.77 -4.11
N ALA A 143 10.58 -5.53 -3.23
CA ALA A 143 10.84 -6.95 -3.01
C ALA A 143 10.40 -7.84 -4.18
N ASN A 144 9.46 -7.39 -5.02
CA ASN A 144 9.02 -8.12 -6.21
C ASN A 144 9.78 -7.77 -7.48
N TYR A 145 10.52 -6.65 -7.50
CA TYR A 145 11.28 -6.23 -8.67
C TYR A 145 12.28 -7.32 -9.08
N ASN A 146 12.14 -7.83 -10.30
CA ASN A 146 12.99 -8.86 -10.92
C ASN A 146 13.31 -10.04 -10.00
N LYS A 147 12.38 -10.40 -9.09
CA LYS A 147 12.60 -11.43 -8.05
C LYS A 147 12.93 -12.82 -8.59
N PHE A 148 12.61 -13.08 -9.85
CA PHE A 148 12.90 -14.35 -10.53
C PHE A 148 14.17 -14.30 -11.40
N GLU A 149 14.72 -13.11 -11.63
CA GLU A 149 15.91 -12.91 -12.46
C GLU A 149 17.19 -12.84 -11.63
N PHE A 150 17.12 -12.32 -10.40
CA PHE A 150 18.25 -12.26 -9.48
C PHE A 150 17.81 -12.34 -8.02
N GLN A 151 18.78 -12.53 -7.12
CA GLN A 151 18.56 -12.54 -5.67
C GLN A 151 18.28 -11.11 -5.19
N ASN A 152 17.01 -10.79 -4.98
CA ASN A 152 16.59 -9.47 -4.55
C ASN A 152 16.93 -9.24 -3.06
N PRO A 153 17.73 -8.22 -2.71
CA PRO A 153 18.15 -7.98 -1.32
C PRO A 153 16.97 -7.66 -0.39
N TYR A 154 15.90 -7.04 -0.89
CA TYR A 154 14.72 -6.74 -0.08
C TYR A 154 14.06 -8.04 0.41
N GLN A 155 14.02 -9.11 -0.40
CA GLN A 155 13.47 -10.39 0.04
C GLN A 155 14.25 -11.01 1.20
N MET A 156 15.59 -10.90 1.17
CA MET A 156 16.42 -11.34 2.30
C MET A 156 16.14 -10.52 3.55
N ARG A 157 16.03 -9.19 3.40
CA ARG A 157 15.70 -8.29 4.50
C ARG A 157 14.33 -8.58 5.11
N LEU A 158 13.33 -8.95 4.31
CA LEU A 158 12.02 -9.38 4.79
C LEU A 158 12.12 -10.59 5.71
N ASN A 159 12.88 -11.61 5.28
CA ASN A 159 13.10 -12.83 6.05
C ASN A 159 13.84 -12.55 7.38
N ASP A 160 14.86 -11.71 7.35
CA ASP A 160 15.72 -11.43 8.51
C ASP A 160 15.16 -10.36 9.46
N PHE A 161 13.99 -9.78 9.16
CA PHE A 161 13.41 -8.72 9.98
C PHE A 161 12.79 -9.25 11.29
N VAL A 162 13.28 -8.76 12.43
CA VAL A 162 12.89 -9.28 13.76
C VAL A 162 12.28 -8.25 14.72
N ASN A 163 12.10 -6.99 14.30
CA ASN A 163 11.52 -5.97 15.17
C ASN A 163 9.99 -6.16 15.27
N GLU A 164 9.58 -6.87 16.31
CA GLU A 164 8.18 -7.24 16.55
C GLU A 164 7.26 -6.03 16.73
N ALA A 165 7.72 -4.96 17.38
CA ALA A 165 6.89 -3.77 17.57
C ALA A 165 6.52 -3.11 16.23
N THR A 166 7.49 -3.03 15.30
CA THR A 166 7.25 -2.54 13.94
C THR A 166 6.37 -3.50 13.15
N ILE A 167 6.58 -4.82 13.27
CA ILE A 167 5.70 -5.84 12.64
C ILE A 167 4.24 -5.66 13.09
N ARG A 168 4.00 -5.51 14.40
CA ARG A 168 2.65 -5.29 14.94
C ARG A 168 2.02 -4.02 14.40
N LYS A 169 2.76 -2.91 14.27
CA LYS A 169 2.28 -1.67 13.64
C LYS A 169 1.88 -1.89 12.17
N ILE A 170 2.70 -2.60 11.40
CA ILE A 170 2.40 -2.95 10.01
C ILE A 170 1.12 -3.77 9.92
N ILE A 171 0.97 -4.81 10.76
CA ILE A 171 -0.22 -5.67 10.75
C ILE A 171 -1.48 -4.87 11.10
N ARG A 172 -1.40 -3.91 12.03
CA ARG A 172 -2.53 -3.00 12.31
C ARG A 172 -2.90 -2.16 11.10
N CYS A 173 -1.91 -1.59 10.41
CA CYS A 173 -2.13 -0.86 9.16
C CYS A 173 -2.81 -1.75 8.09
N VAL A 174 -2.37 -3.01 7.95
CA VAL A 174 -3.01 -3.97 7.04
C VAL A 174 -4.46 -4.22 7.45
N GLY A 175 -4.72 -4.48 8.74
CA GLY A 175 -6.06 -4.72 9.27
C GLY A 175 -7.02 -3.54 9.04
N GLU A 176 -6.59 -2.32 9.33
CA GLU A 176 -7.39 -1.11 9.10
C GLU A 176 -7.63 -0.86 7.60
N THR A 177 -6.62 -1.08 6.76
CA THR A 177 -6.78 -0.99 5.30
C THR A 177 -7.78 -2.03 4.80
N CYS A 178 -7.75 -3.25 5.33
CA CYS A 178 -8.72 -4.27 4.98
C CYS A 178 -10.15 -3.87 5.37
N GLN A 179 -10.34 -3.22 6.52
CA GLN A 179 -11.63 -2.69 6.94
C GLN A 179 -12.11 -1.56 6.02
N SER A 180 -11.21 -0.64 5.63
CA SER A 180 -11.49 0.44 4.67
C SER A 180 -11.95 -0.13 3.33
N LEU A 181 -11.17 -1.05 2.76
CA LEU A 181 -11.47 -1.72 1.48
C LEU A 181 -12.79 -2.49 1.54
N ARG A 182 -13.06 -3.21 2.63
CA ARG A 182 -14.36 -3.87 2.84
C ARG A 182 -15.50 -2.87 2.83
N THR A 183 -15.35 -1.74 3.52
CA THR A 183 -16.39 -0.72 3.63
C THR A 183 -16.79 -0.20 2.24
N GLN A 184 -15.85 -0.12 1.30
CA GLN A 184 -16.15 0.23 -0.10
C GLN A 184 -17.12 -0.77 -0.76
N TYR A 185 -17.04 -2.07 -0.46
CA TYR A 185 -18.01 -3.07 -0.95
C TYR A 185 -19.37 -2.92 -0.26
N VAL A 186 -19.39 -2.73 1.06
CA VAL A 186 -20.61 -2.55 1.88
C VAL A 186 -21.35 -1.26 1.52
N ASP A 187 -20.64 -0.25 1.02
CA ASP A 187 -21.23 1.00 0.54
C ASP A 187 -21.93 0.86 -0.81
N VAL A 188 -21.51 -0.10 -1.65
CA VAL A 188 -22.22 -0.44 -2.88
C VAL A 188 -23.46 -1.27 -2.59
N GLN A 189 -23.33 -2.28 -1.73
CA GLN A 189 -24.43 -3.12 -1.29
C GLN A 189 -24.30 -3.46 0.19
N GLU A 190 -25.25 -2.97 0.99
CA GLU A 190 -25.34 -3.33 2.41
C GLU A 190 -25.80 -4.78 2.52
N ASP A 191 -24.95 -5.61 3.10
CA ASP A 191 -25.10 -7.07 3.21
C ASP A 191 -25.67 -7.53 4.56
N LEU A 192 -26.07 -6.58 5.40
CA LEU A 192 -26.88 -6.82 6.59
C LEU A 192 -28.31 -7.23 6.17
N PRO A 193 -28.86 -8.34 6.70
CA PRO A 193 -30.26 -8.67 6.49
C PRO A 193 -31.17 -7.52 6.94
N GLU A 194 -32.22 -7.21 6.16
CA GLU A 194 -33.23 -6.22 6.55
C GLU A 194 -33.81 -6.60 7.93
N GLY A 195 -33.43 -5.87 8.98
CA GLY A 195 -33.88 -6.10 10.36
C GLY A 195 -32.77 -6.25 11.42
N TRP A 196 -31.50 -6.38 11.02
CA TRP A 196 -30.36 -6.53 11.94
C TRP A 196 -29.73 -5.22 12.44
N THR A 197 -30.36 -4.07 12.19
CA THR A 197 -29.98 -2.83 12.89
C THR A 197 -30.49 -2.89 14.34
N LEU A 198 -29.76 -2.30 15.29
CA LEU A 198 -30.15 -2.22 16.71
C LEU A 198 -31.59 -1.67 16.88
N ASN A 199 -31.98 -0.75 15.99
CA ASN A 199 -33.35 -0.22 15.87
C ASN A 199 -34.37 -1.22 15.27
N GLY A 200 -33.95 -2.08 14.35
CA GLY A 200 -34.74 -3.17 13.77
C GLY A 200 -35.10 -4.23 14.81
N THR A 201 -34.13 -4.65 15.63
CA THR A 201 -34.36 -5.61 16.73
C THR A 201 -35.22 -5.01 17.85
N LEU A 202 -35.01 -3.73 18.22
CA LEU A 202 -35.86 -3.01 19.18
C LEU A 202 -37.31 -2.85 18.70
N ARG A 203 -37.52 -2.67 17.38
CA ARG A 203 -38.86 -2.64 16.77
C ARG A 203 -39.50 -4.03 16.73
N MET A 204 -38.74 -5.07 16.40
CA MET A 204 -39.23 -6.45 16.34
C MET A 204 -39.60 -6.99 17.74
N MET A 205 -38.94 -6.52 18.80
CA MET A 205 -39.26 -6.84 20.20
C MET A 205 -40.31 -5.93 20.85
N GLY A 206 -41.00 -5.07 20.09
CA GLY A 206 -42.13 -4.28 20.60
C GLY A 206 -41.77 -3.12 21.54
N LEU A 207 -40.48 -2.78 21.67
CA LEU A 207 -39.99 -1.69 22.53
C LEU A 207 -39.79 -0.35 21.78
N GLY A 208 -40.25 -0.27 20.53
CA GLY A 208 -39.96 0.82 19.58
C GLY A 208 -40.64 2.18 19.82
N VAL A 209 -41.14 2.49 21.02
CA VAL A 209 -41.93 3.72 21.26
C VAL A 209 -41.05 4.93 21.64
N VAL A 210 -39.78 4.76 22.02
CA VAL A 210 -39.02 5.86 22.68
C VAL A 210 -37.84 6.45 21.87
N ALA A 211 -37.31 5.80 20.83
CA ALA A 211 -36.15 6.34 20.11
C ALA A 211 -36.55 7.05 18.78
N ARG A 212 -37.01 8.31 18.86
CA ARG A 212 -37.01 9.24 17.72
C ARG A 212 -35.60 9.79 17.50
N GLY A 213 -34.69 8.94 17.00
CA GLY A 213 -33.44 9.40 16.40
C GLY A 213 -33.67 9.88 14.96
N PRO A 214 -32.77 10.71 14.38
CA PRO A 214 -32.82 11.05 12.97
C PRO A 214 -32.85 9.77 12.13
N LYS A 215 -33.75 9.72 11.14
CA LYS A 215 -33.84 8.57 10.23
C LYS A 215 -32.48 8.39 9.56
N PRO A 216 -31.86 7.20 9.59
CA PRO A 216 -30.69 6.95 8.76
C PRO A 216 -31.09 7.25 7.32
N GLU A 217 -30.29 8.05 6.63
CA GLU A 217 -30.47 8.30 5.21
C GLU A 217 -30.51 6.95 4.51
N LYS A 218 -31.60 6.66 3.80
CA LYS A 218 -31.69 5.43 3.02
C LYS A 218 -30.58 5.47 2.00
N LYS A 219 -29.61 4.56 2.11
CA LYS A 219 -28.61 4.35 1.07
C LYS A 219 -29.34 4.18 -0.27
N PRO A 220 -28.89 4.86 -1.34
CA PRO A 220 -29.52 4.74 -2.65
C PRO A 220 -29.48 3.27 -3.10
N VAL A 221 -30.64 2.73 -3.47
CA VAL A 221 -30.72 1.40 -4.07
C VAL A 221 -30.35 1.55 -5.53
N TYR A 222 -29.16 1.06 -5.90
CA TYR A 222 -28.69 1.05 -7.28
C TYR A 222 -29.35 -0.09 -8.05
N ASP A 223 -29.53 0.10 -9.36
CA ASP A 223 -29.89 -0.99 -10.25
C ASP A 223 -28.72 -2.00 -10.40
N ALA A 224 -29.04 -3.21 -10.87
CA ALA A 224 -28.07 -4.30 -10.97
C ALA A 224 -26.87 -3.99 -11.88
N GLU A 225 -27.07 -3.21 -12.95
CA GLU A 225 -25.99 -2.86 -13.89
C GLU A 225 -25.05 -1.82 -13.28
N THR A 226 -25.62 -0.82 -12.60
CA THR A 226 -24.86 0.18 -11.84
C THR A 226 -24.03 -0.46 -10.74
N MET A 227 -24.61 -1.37 -9.93
CA MET A 227 -23.87 -2.11 -8.89
C MET A 227 -22.72 -2.92 -9.49
N LYS A 228 -22.97 -3.65 -10.57
CA LYS A 228 -21.93 -4.43 -11.26
C LYS A 228 -20.78 -3.54 -11.72
N THR A 229 -21.08 -2.36 -12.24
CA THR A 229 -20.08 -1.38 -12.68
C THR A 229 -19.27 -0.86 -11.49
N MET A 230 -19.93 -0.53 -10.37
CA MET A 230 -19.25 -0.10 -9.15
C MET A 230 -18.31 -1.19 -8.61
N PHE A 231 -18.78 -2.44 -8.52
CA PHE A 231 -17.97 -3.56 -8.06
C PHE A 231 -16.80 -3.89 -8.98
N THR A 232 -16.92 -3.64 -10.29
CA THR A 232 -15.81 -3.82 -11.25
C THR A 232 -14.64 -2.88 -10.96
N ASN A 233 -14.92 -1.69 -10.40
CA ASN A 233 -13.90 -0.71 -10.04
C ASN A 233 -13.27 -0.96 -8.66
N LEU A 234 -13.79 -1.91 -7.88
CA LEU A 234 -13.21 -2.35 -6.61
C LEU A 234 -12.25 -3.54 -6.84
N PRO A 235 -11.26 -3.77 -5.95
CA PRO A 235 -10.95 -2.97 -4.76
C PRO A 235 -10.15 -1.70 -5.10
N GLY A 236 -10.24 -0.69 -4.24
CA GLY A 236 -9.48 0.56 -4.35
C GLY A 236 -7.95 0.37 -4.40
N GLU A 237 -7.23 1.46 -4.64
CA GLU A 237 -5.78 1.48 -4.86
C GLU A 237 -4.99 0.92 -3.67
N GLU A 238 -5.51 1.13 -2.46
CA GLU A 238 -4.93 0.69 -1.18
C GLU A 238 -4.77 -0.84 -1.09
N ALA A 239 -5.49 -1.62 -1.92
CA ALA A 239 -5.33 -3.07 -2.02
C ALA A 239 -3.92 -3.50 -2.45
N ALA A 240 -3.10 -2.60 -2.99
CA ALA A 240 -1.68 -2.85 -3.25
C ALA A 240 -0.91 -3.32 -1.98
N VAL A 241 -1.37 -2.97 -0.78
CA VAL A 241 -0.81 -3.42 0.50
C VAL A 241 -0.83 -4.95 0.66
N LEU A 242 -1.77 -5.64 -0.01
CA LEU A 242 -1.93 -7.09 0.07
C LEU A 242 -0.71 -7.81 -0.52
N LEU A 243 -0.04 -7.22 -1.52
CA LEU A 243 1.21 -7.75 -2.09
C LEU A 243 2.32 -7.81 -1.05
N ALA A 244 2.58 -6.68 -0.38
CA ALA A 244 3.56 -6.63 0.70
C ALA A 244 3.21 -7.57 1.86
N THR A 245 1.91 -7.70 2.16
CA THR A 245 1.41 -8.64 3.18
C THR A 245 1.72 -10.08 2.81
N TYR A 246 1.51 -10.47 1.55
CA TYR A 246 1.88 -11.79 1.06
C TYR A 246 3.39 -12.04 1.14
N ASP A 247 4.22 -11.10 0.68
CA ASP A 247 5.68 -11.29 0.69
C ASP A 247 6.23 -11.45 2.11
N PHE A 248 5.74 -10.65 3.06
CA PHE A 248 6.09 -10.80 4.47
C PHE A 248 5.59 -12.11 5.07
N THR A 249 4.36 -12.54 4.74
CA THR A 249 3.83 -13.83 5.21
C THR A 249 4.65 -15.00 4.64
N HIS A 250 5.05 -14.90 3.38
CA HIS A 250 5.86 -15.92 2.72
C HIS A 250 7.28 -15.99 3.31
N ALA A 251 7.90 -14.83 3.61
CA ALA A 251 9.28 -14.77 4.04
C ALA A 251 9.47 -14.86 5.57
N ASN A 252 8.52 -14.41 6.38
CA ASN A 252 8.76 -14.10 7.79
C ASN A 252 7.79 -14.79 8.74
N LYS A 253 8.27 -15.81 9.46
CA LYS A 253 7.45 -16.57 10.44
C LYS A 253 6.98 -15.72 11.62
N LEU A 254 7.76 -14.73 12.05
CA LEU A 254 7.37 -13.83 13.14
C LEU A 254 6.20 -12.94 12.70
N PHE A 255 6.17 -12.50 11.44
CA PHE A 255 5.05 -11.81 10.84
C PHE A 255 3.79 -12.70 10.84
N CYS A 256 3.89 -13.95 10.36
CA CYS A 256 2.77 -14.90 10.38
C CYS A 256 2.20 -15.11 11.79
N PHE A 257 3.10 -15.32 12.77
CA PHE A 257 2.70 -15.49 14.16
C PHE A 257 1.96 -14.26 14.70
N ASN A 258 2.47 -13.05 14.45
CA ASN A 258 1.81 -11.83 14.89
C ASN A 258 0.49 -11.62 14.14
N LEU A 259 0.42 -11.88 12.83
CA LEU A 259 -0.81 -11.74 12.06
C LEU A 259 -1.91 -12.65 12.63
N ALA A 260 -1.56 -13.88 13.00
CA ALA A 260 -2.47 -14.85 13.57
C ALA A 260 -2.92 -14.54 15.02
N THR A 261 -2.14 -13.77 15.78
CA THR A 261 -2.34 -13.63 17.23
C THR A 261 -2.54 -12.20 17.72
N LEU A 262 -2.41 -11.19 16.86
CA LEU A 262 -2.53 -9.79 17.28
C LEU A 262 -3.98 -9.50 17.67
N PRO A 263 -4.26 -9.20 18.97
CA PRO A 263 -5.62 -8.93 19.40
C PRO A 263 -6.13 -7.59 18.84
N ALA A 264 -7.45 -7.44 18.88
CA ALA A 264 -8.11 -6.20 18.56
C ALA A 264 -7.74 -5.11 19.58
N GLU A 265 -7.58 -3.88 19.10
CA GLU A 265 -7.62 -2.71 19.97
C GLU A 265 -9.06 -2.40 20.41
N LYS A 266 -9.22 -1.55 21.43
CA LYS A 266 -10.54 -1.24 21.99
C LYS A 266 -11.44 -0.60 20.92
N GLY A 267 -12.50 -1.31 20.55
CA GLY A 267 -13.45 -0.85 19.51
C GLY A 267 -12.99 -1.08 18.08
N ALA A 268 -11.86 -1.76 17.87
CA ALA A 268 -11.38 -2.17 16.55
C ALA A 268 -11.63 -3.66 16.31
N GLU A 269 -11.57 -4.08 15.06
CA GLU A 269 -11.58 -5.48 14.65
C GLU A 269 -10.16 -6.08 14.70
N GLN A 270 -10.03 -7.38 14.94
CA GLN A 270 -8.74 -8.06 14.83
C GLN A 270 -8.22 -8.00 13.38
N PRO A 271 -6.92 -7.77 13.15
CA PRO A 271 -6.37 -7.68 11.79
C PRO A 271 -6.64 -8.92 10.93
N LEU A 272 -6.53 -10.12 11.50
CA LEU A 272 -6.84 -11.37 10.79
C LEU A 272 -8.33 -11.48 10.43
N ALA A 273 -9.22 -11.04 11.32
CA ALA A 273 -10.66 -11.02 11.06
C ALA A 273 -11.00 -10.05 9.91
N ALA A 274 -10.43 -8.83 9.94
CA ALA A 274 -10.57 -7.86 8.87
C ALA A 274 -10.02 -8.39 7.53
N PHE A 275 -8.85 -9.05 7.54
CA PHE A 275 -8.25 -9.66 6.36
C PHE A 275 -9.12 -10.80 5.79
N THR A 276 -9.66 -11.65 6.66
CA THR A 276 -10.62 -12.72 6.29
C THR A 276 -11.89 -12.15 5.71
N SER A 277 -12.45 -11.12 6.36
CA SER A 277 -13.65 -10.44 5.91
C SER A 277 -13.46 -9.86 4.51
N LEU A 278 -12.41 -9.06 4.28
CA LEU A 278 -12.09 -8.54 2.94
C LEU A 278 -11.93 -9.67 1.90
N THR A 279 -11.25 -10.76 2.26
CA THR A 279 -11.03 -11.87 1.33
C THR A 279 -12.34 -12.51 0.87
N SER A 280 -13.36 -12.57 1.73
CA SER A 280 -14.71 -13.01 1.34
C SER A 280 -15.30 -12.15 0.23
N TYR A 281 -15.25 -10.81 0.36
CA TYR A 281 -15.74 -9.90 -0.69
C TYR A 281 -14.93 -10.01 -1.98
N LEU A 282 -13.60 -10.09 -1.87
CA LEU A 282 -12.75 -10.27 -3.04
C LEU A 282 -13.14 -11.54 -3.80
N LEU A 283 -13.32 -12.68 -3.11
CA LEU A 283 -13.72 -13.93 -3.73
C LEU A 283 -15.11 -13.86 -4.37
N GLN A 284 -16.08 -13.25 -3.70
CA GLN A 284 -17.43 -13.05 -4.23
C GLN A 284 -17.42 -12.25 -5.54
N HIS A 285 -16.56 -11.24 -5.63
CA HIS A 285 -16.48 -10.32 -6.77
C HIS A 285 -15.32 -10.61 -7.73
N ALA A 286 -14.58 -11.71 -7.55
CA ALA A 286 -13.40 -12.04 -8.35
C ALA A 286 -13.70 -12.08 -9.86
N HIS A 287 -14.85 -12.63 -10.23
CA HIS A 287 -15.31 -12.76 -11.63
C HIS A 287 -15.56 -11.42 -12.35
N LEU A 288 -15.57 -10.29 -11.63
CA LEU A 288 -15.87 -8.97 -12.21
C LEU A 288 -14.64 -8.24 -12.73
N SER A 289 -13.45 -8.49 -12.16
CA SER A 289 -12.22 -7.84 -12.61
C SER A 289 -10.99 -8.71 -12.38
N GLU A 290 -10.01 -8.61 -13.28
CA GLU A 290 -8.72 -9.28 -13.11
C GLU A 290 -8.01 -8.80 -11.84
N ARG A 291 -8.12 -7.51 -11.50
CA ARG A 291 -7.57 -6.94 -10.27
C ARG A 291 -8.08 -7.69 -9.04
N THR A 292 -9.40 -7.84 -8.92
CA THR A 292 -10.03 -8.57 -7.80
C THR A 292 -9.64 -10.03 -7.81
N THR A 293 -9.59 -10.67 -8.98
CA THR A 293 -9.12 -12.07 -9.11
C THR A 293 -7.70 -12.24 -8.57
N HIS A 294 -6.76 -11.38 -8.97
CA HIS A 294 -5.37 -11.47 -8.53
C HIS A 294 -5.23 -11.30 -7.02
N TYR A 295 -5.90 -10.30 -6.42
CA TYR A 295 -5.87 -10.12 -4.96
C TYR A 295 -6.58 -11.25 -4.21
N SER A 296 -7.64 -11.84 -4.78
CA SER A 296 -8.29 -13.02 -4.21
C SER A 296 -7.32 -14.19 -4.12
N HIS A 297 -6.62 -14.50 -5.22
CA HIS A 297 -5.62 -15.56 -5.24
C HIS A 297 -4.47 -15.29 -4.26
N LEU A 298 -4.00 -14.04 -4.20
CA LEU A 298 -2.95 -13.63 -3.30
C LEU A 298 -3.34 -13.85 -1.82
N ASN A 299 -4.54 -13.45 -1.43
CA ASN A 299 -5.03 -13.65 -0.07
C ASN A 299 -5.25 -15.14 0.26
N LEU A 300 -5.71 -15.94 -0.71
CA LEU A 300 -5.78 -17.40 -0.54
C LEU A 300 -4.39 -18.01 -0.33
N MET A 301 -3.34 -17.50 -0.97
CA MET A 301 -1.97 -17.95 -0.72
C MET A 301 -1.49 -17.57 0.67
N VAL A 302 -1.85 -16.40 1.19
CA VAL A 302 -1.60 -16.03 2.60
C VAL A 302 -2.28 -17.03 3.53
N PHE A 303 -3.56 -17.35 3.33
CA PHE A 303 -4.24 -18.34 4.15
C PHE A 303 -3.59 -19.70 4.09
N ARG A 304 -3.21 -20.15 2.88
CA ARG A 304 -2.50 -21.41 2.69
C ARG A 304 -1.20 -21.45 3.52
N LEU A 305 -0.39 -20.41 3.48
CA LEU A 305 0.85 -20.32 4.26
C LEU A 305 0.59 -20.35 5.78
N LEU A 306 -0.47 -19.71 6.25
CA LEU A 306 -0.83 -19.69 7.68
C LEU A 306 -1.31 -21.07 8.17
N ILE A 307 -2.10 -21.79 7.37
CA ILE A 307 -2.66 -23.10 7.77
C ILE A 307 -1.70 -24.27 7.55
N GLU A 308 -0.72 -24.14 6.65
CA GLU A 308 0.32 -25.16 6.43
C GLU A 308 1.27 -25.29 7.62
N ASP A 309 1.41 -24.25 8.46
CA ASP A 309 2.09 -24.35 9.75
C ASP A 309 1.14 -24.93 10.81
N PRO A 310 1.38 -26.14 11.35
CA PRO A 310 0.48 -26.77 12.31
C PRO A 310 0.31 -25.97 13.62
N VAL A 311 1.34 -25.23 14.03
CA VAL A 311 1.32 -24.42 15.26
C VAL A 311 0.39 -23.23 15.07
N LEU A 312 0.50 -22.54 13.92
CA LEU A 312 -0.37 -21.42 13.60
C LEU A 312 -1.81 -21.88 13.35
N CYS A 313 -1.99 -22.96 12.59
CA CYS A 313 -3.30 -23.53 12.31
C CYS A 313 -4.06 -23.88 13.60
N LYS A 314 -3.41 -24.58 14.54
CA LYS A 314 -4.00 -24.90 15.85
C LYS A 314 -4.44 -23.65 16.60
N ARG A 315 -3.67 -22.57 16.48
CA ARG A 315 -3.91 -21.31 17.19
C ARG A 315 -5.00 -20.45 16.56
N ILE A 316 -5.11 -20.45 15.23
CA ILE A 316 -6.20 -19.77 14.52
C ILE A 316 -7.55 -20.47 14.83
N CYS A 317 -7.51 -21.78 15.02
CA CYS A 317 -8.69 -22.60 15.32
C CYS A 317 -8.98 -22.75 16.83
N SER A 318 -8.17 -22.19 17.73
CA SER A 318 -8.46 -22.25 19.16
C SER A 318 -9.46 -21.17 19.57
N ASP A 319 -10.30 -21.49 20.55
CA ASP A 319 -11.23 -20.53 21.18
C ASP A 319 -10.49 -19.51 22.10
N GLU A 320 -9.17 -19.66 22.25
CA GLU A 320 -8.23 -18.82 22.99
C GLU A 320 -7.27 -18.08 22.03
#